data_AF-A0A235ADF0-F1
#
_entry.id   AF-A0A235ADF0-F1
#
_cell.length_a   1.000
_cell.length_b   1.000
_cell.length_c   1.000
_cell.angle_alpha   90.00
_cell.angle_beta   90.00
_cell.angle_gamma   90.00
#
_symmetry.space_group_name_H-M   'P 1'
#
loop_
_entity.id
_entity.type
_entity.pdbx_description
1 polymer ?
#
loop_
_entity_poly.entity_id
_entity_poly.type
_entity_poly.pdbx_seq_one_letter_code
_entity_poly.pdbx_strand_id
1 'polypeptide(L)'
;MRRGPPPARRIARCGPGCRDRPGARRPRLHGSRGCSGNRLKRFTSPTHEHSGKSSGFPRNSRNWLESVDVNTARRLLALPAAALTVALLATGCSTLNAFTGGGAAAPVRDESGAIAESNASTDVFAIRVGDCMLDSGTADTEVTETPTVPCSEAHDLEAYHAQDIDADEFPGIEAAQTEAEQVCYDAFAPFVGISYEESVLGFNYYVPTAGSWDAGDREILCLIGDPQGQVTGTLAGAAR
;
A
#
# COMPACT_ATOMS: atom_id res chain seq x y z
N MET A 1 -27.28 -9.83 -50.84
CA MET A 1 -25.93 -9.67 -50.26
C MET A 1 -24.95 -9.29 -51.36
N ARG A 2 -24.52 -8.02 -51.44
CA ARG A 2 -23.46 -7.56 -52.35
C ARG A 2 -22.35 -6.96 -51.48
N ARG A 3 -21.15 -7.53 -51.51
CA ARG A 3 -19.98 -7.02 -50.78
C ARG A 3 -19.39 -5.83 -51.55
N GLY A 4 -19.19 -4.70 -50.87
CA GLY A 4 -18.53 -3.52 -51.41
C GLY A 4 -17.02 -3.72 -51.59
N PRO A 5 -16.35 -2.88 -52.40
CA PRO A 5 -14.91 -3.00 -52.66
C PRO A 5 -14.07 -2.54 -51.44
N PRO A 6 -12.84 -3.05 -51.29
CA PRO A 6 -11.97 -2.67 -50.17
C PRO A 6 -11.39 -1.25 -50.34
N PRO A 7 -11.03 -0.56 -49.25
CA PRO A 7 -10.42 0.77 -49.32
C PRO A 7 -8.96 0.73 -49.80
N ALA A 8 -8.57 1.74 -50.57
CA ALA A 8 -7.23 1.90 -51.11
C ALA A 8 -6.20 2.29 -50.03
N ARG A 9 -5.05 1.61 -50.03
CA ARG A 9 -3.90 1.91 -49.16
C ARG A 9 -3.28 3.26 -49.54
N ARG A 10 -3.17 4.19 -48.58
CA ARG A 10 -2.36 5.41 -48.73
C ARG A 10 -0.89 5.07 -48.61
N ILE A 11 -0.13 5.35 -49.66
CA ILE A 11 1.33 5.31 -49.67
C ILE A 11 1.82 6.65 -49.12
N ALA A 12 2.48 6.65 -47.97
CA ALA A 12 3.16 7.82 -47.43
C ALA A 12 4.30 8.23 -48.38
N ARG A 13 4.19 9.42 -48.97
CA ARG A 13 5.29 10.07 -49.69
C ARG A 13 6.21 10.72 -48.65
N CYS A 14 7.48 10.30 -48.63
CA CYS A 14 8.53 11.02 -47.92
C CYS A 14 8.65 12.44 -48.49
N GLY A 15 8.56 13.45 -47.63
CA GLY A 15 8.77 14.85 -47.99
C GLY A 15 10.25 15.15 -48.31
N PRO A 16 10.53 16.25 -49.04
CA PRO A 16 11.88 16.62 -49.44
C PRO A 16 12.66 17.21 -48.26
N GLY A 17 13.43 16.38 -47.56
CA GLY A 17 14.24 16.85 -46.43
C GLY A 17 15.49 16.02 -46.10
N CYS A 18 15.63 14.80 -46.65
CA CYS A 18 16.81 13.98 -46.40
C CYS A 18 17.97 14.43 -47.29
N ARG A 19 18.79 15.36 -46.79
CA ARG A 19 20.14 15.60 -47.31
C ARG A 19 21.10 14.63 -46.64
N ASP A 20 21.76 13.83 -47.46
CA ASP A 20 22.94 13.03 -47.12
C ASP A 20 24.04 13.90 -46.50
N ARG A 21 24.60 13.43 -45.38
CA ARG A 21 25.93 13.88 -44.92
C ARG A 21 26.87 12.66 -44.81
N PRO A 22 27.98 12.66 -45.58
CA PRO A 22 28.98 11.60 -45.50
C PRO A 22 29.98 11.88 -44.38
N GLY A 23 30.37 10.82 -43.65
CA GLY A 23 31.58 10.81 -42.85
C GLY A 23 31.42 11.15 -41.37
N ALA A 24 31.05 10.14 -40.57
CA ALA A 24 31.43 10.10 -39.15
C ALA A 24 32.03 8.73 -38.85
N ARG A 25 33.28 8.75 -38.41
CA ARG A 25 34.13 7.58 -38.16
C ARG A 25 33.63 6.81 -36.95
N ARG A 26 33.70 5.47 -37.03
CA ARG A 26 33.47 4.54 -35.92
C ARG A 26 34.40 4.85 -34.74
N PRO A 27 33.91 4.96 -33.49
CA PRO A 27 34.78 4.93 -32.32
C PRO A 27 35.30 3.51 -32.09
N ARG A 28 36.61 3.43 -31.83
CA ARG A 28 37.34 2.20 -31.50
C ARG A 28 36.95 1.71 -30.10
N LEU A 29 36.70 0.42 -29.98
CA LEU A 29 36.71 -0.36 -28.75
C LEU A 29 38.10 -0.32 -28.12
N HIS A 30 38.33 0.36 -26.99
CA HIS A 30 39.49 0.17 -26.10
C HIS A 30 39.06 0.50 -24.67
N GLY A 31 39.22 -0.44 -23.72
CA GLY A 31 39.08 -0.10 -22.30
C GLY A 31 38.73 -1.20 -21.30
N SER A 32 39.13 -2.46 -21.49
CA SER A 32 39.10 -3.46 -20.40
C SER A 32 40.28 -3.21 -19.45
N ARG A 33 40.04 -2.56 -18.31
CA ARG A 33 40.93 -2.57 -17.14
C ARG A 33 40.17 -3.15 -15.95
N GLY A 34 40.79 -4.17 -15.35
CA GLY A 34 40.17 -5.08 -14.39
C GLY A 34 39.92 -4.49 -13.01
N CYS A 35 38.93 -5.09 -12.34
CA CYS A 35 38.80 -5.04 -10.89
C CYS A 35 39.58 -6.22 -10.30
N SER A 36 40.78 -5.93 -9.82
CA SER A 36 41.51 -6.76 -8.87
C SER A 36 40.77 -6.75 -7.54
N GLY A 37 40.68 -7.92 -6.90
CA GLY A 37 39.96 -8.11 -5.66
C GLY A 37 40.56 -7.40 -4.45
N ASN A 38 39.73 -7.23 -3.42
CA ASN A 38 40.12 -7.25 -2.02
C ASN A 38 38.85 -7.48 -1.20
N ARG A 39 38.71 -8.67 -0.61
CA ARG A 39 38.98 -8.93 0.82
C ARG A 39 37.88 -8.38 1.72
N LEU A 40 36.96 -9.28 2.08
CA LEU A 40 36.07 -9.14 3.23
C LEU A 40 36.89 -8.68 4.45
N LYS A 41 36.55 -7.50 4.98
CA LYS A 41 36.84 -7.15 6.36
C LYS A 41 35.52 -7.05 7.10
N ARG A 42 35.24 -8.11 7.84
CA ARG A 42 34.27 -8.18 8.93
C ARG A 42 34.68 -7.12 9.96
N PHE A 43 33.93 -6.02 10.04
CA PHE A 43 34.09 -4.99 11.06
C PHE A 43 33.02 -5.22 12.14
N THR A 44 33.46 -5.84 13.23
CA THR A 44 32.81 -5.78 14.54
C THR A 44 33.29 -4.53 15.25
N SER A 45 32.38 -3.71 15.76
CA SER A 45 32.61 -2.67 16.79
C SER A 45 31.24 -2.10 17.22
N PRO A 46 31.15 -1.37 18.34
CA PRO A 46 31.44 -1.79 19.71
C PRO A 46 30.24 -1.51 20.63
N THR A 47 30.15 -2.21 21.75
CA THR A 47 29.22 -1.90 22.83
C THR A 47 29.57 -0.54 23.45
N HIS A 48 28.65 0.43 23.35
CA HIS A 48 28.77 1.71 24.03
C HIS A 48 28.23 1.56 25.46
N GLU A 49 29.13 1.72 26.42
CA GLU A 49 28.88 1.75 27.85
C GLU A 49 28.63 3.21 28.27
N HIS A 50 27.44 3.51 28.80
CA HIS A 50 27.17 4.79 29.46
C HIS A 50 26.75 4.57 30.92
N SER A 51 27.66 5.00 31.79
CA SER A 51 27.53 5.18 33.22
C SER A 51 26.51 6.28 33.56
N GLY A 52 25.59 5.99 34.49
CA GLY A 52 24.66 6.96 35.07
C GLY A 52 24.09 6.45 36.40
N LYS A 53 24.56 7.03 37.50
CA LYS A 53 24.27 6.69 38.91
C LYS A 53 22.79 6.88 39.29
N SER A 54 22.25 6.01 40.13
CA SER A 54 21.41 6.44 41.28
C SER A 54 21.23 5.34 42.35
N SER A 55 21.69 5.69 43.56
CA SER A 55 21.13 5.36 44.87
C SER A 55 20.35 4.04 45.09
N GLY A 56 21.09 3.06 45.64
CA GLY A 56 20.80 2.28 46.86
C GLY A 56 19.37 1.94 47.28
N PHE A 57 19.09 0.63 47.35
CA PHE A 57 18.27 0.00 48.40
C PHE A 57 18.93 -1.35 48.82
N PRO A 58 18.78 -1.79 50.08
CA PRO A 58 19.75 -2.66 50.75
C PRO A 58 19.59 -4.17 50.49
N ARG A 59 20.67 -4.87 50.83
CA ARG A 59 20.89 -6.32 50.85
C ARG A 59 20.22 -6.98 52.07
N ASN A 60 20.12 -8.30 51.96
CA ASN A 60 20.10 -9.32 53.03
C ASN A 60 18.67 -9.68 53.50
N SER A 61 18.29 -10.92 53.81
CA SER A 61 18.94 -12.23 53.95
C SER A 61 17.79 -13.24 54.08
N ARG A 62 17.86 -14.38 53.39
CA ARG A 62 18.01 -15.73 54.00
C ARG A 62 17.11 -16.05 55.21
N ASN A 63 16.27 -17.06 54.96
CA ASN A 63 15.85 -18.16 55.84
C ASN A 63 15.22 -17.83 57.18
N TRP A 64 13.92 -18.12 57.27
CA TRP A 64 13.33 -18.75 58.45
C TRP A 64 12.53 -19.98 57.99
N LEU A 65 13.10 -21.14 58.30
CA LEU A 65 12.49 -22.46 58.30
C LEU A 65 11.60 -22.59 59.55
N GLU A 66 10.52 -23.39 59.41
CA GLU A 66 9.84 -24.16 60.49
C GLU A 66 9.06 -23.34 61.54
N SER A 67 7.92 -23.73 62.11
CA SER A 67 7.05 -24.91 62.09
C SER A 67 5.89 -24.60 63.05
N VAL A 68 4.62 -24.88 62.70
CA VAL A 68 3.43 -25.12 63.59
C VAL A 68 2.15 -25.04 62.72
N ASP A 69 1.11 -25.87 62.79
CA ASP A 69 0.82 -27.15 63.42
C ASP A 69 -0.44 -27.69 62.69
N VAL A 70 -0.37 -28.87 62.08
CA VAL A 70 -1.49 -29.52 61.35
C VAL A 70 -2.24 -30.40 62.32
N ASN A 71 -3.15 -29.83 63.12
CA ASN A 71 -4.30 -30.52 63.73
C ASN A 71 -5.06 -29.57 64.67
N THR A 72 -5.99 -28.79 64.11
CA THR A 72 -7.19 -28.43 64.86
C THR A 72 -8.39 -28.82 64.04
N ALA A 73 -9.03 -29.87 64.55
CA ALA A 73 -10.05 -30.64 63.89
C ALA A 73 -11.35 -29.86 63.68
N ARG A 74 -11.91 -30.07 62.48
CA ARG A 74 -13.34 -30.37 62.22
C ARG A 74 -14.36 -29.70 63.15
N ARG A 75 -14.99 -28.62 62.66
CA ARG A 75 -16.44 -28.44 62.80
C ARG A 75 -17.03 -27.83 61.52
N LEU A 76 -17.60 -28.73 60.72
CA LEU A 76 -18.83 -28.60 59.93
C LEU A 76 -19.31 -27.17 59.65
N LEU A 77 -19.32 -26.79 58.37
CA LEU A 77 -20.52 -26.34 57.66
C LEU A 77 -20.25 -26.47 56.15
N ALA A 78 -20.90 -27.46 55.54
CA ALA A 78 -20.99 -27.59 54.09
C ALA A 78 -21.88 -26.45 53.55
N LEU A 79 -21.36 -25.65 52.65
CA LEU A 79 -22.14 -24.83 51.72
C LEU A 79 -21.60 -25.07 50.31
N PRO A 80 -22.49 -25.20 49.31
CA PRO A 80 -22.16 -25.78 48.02
C PRO A 80 -21.25 -24.85 47.22
N ALA A 81 -20.23 -25.44 46.61
CA ALA A 81 -19.41 -24.82 45.57
C ALA A 81 -20.29 -24.50 44.36
N ALA A 82 -20.52 -23.22 44.07
CA ALA A 82 -20.78 -22.67 42.73
C ALA A 82 -21.07 -21.16 42.82
N ALA A 83 -20.01 -20.35 42.96
CA ALA A 83 -20.08 -18.92 42.64
C ALA A 83 -18.69 -18.41 42.22
N LEU A 84 -18.13 -19.04 41.18
CA LEU A 84 -17.05 -18.49 40.38
C LEU A 84 -17.66 -18.11 39.02
N THR A 85 -18.51 -17.07 39.02
CA THR A 85 -18.92 -16.44 37.77
C THR A 85 -17.80 -15.50 37.33
N VAL A 86 -17.03 -16.01 36.38
CA VAL A 86 -16.01 -15.33 35.59
C VAL A 86 -16.56 -14.02 35.03
N ALA A 87 -16.07 -12.89 35.55
CA ALA A 87 -16.26 -11.57 34.95
C ALA A 87 -14.99 -11.21 34.16
N LEU A 88 -14.81 -11.82 32.99
CA LEU A 88 -13.84 -11.44 31.97
C LEU A 88 -14.51 -11.48 30.60
N LEU A 89 -15.38 -10.51 30.29
CA LEU A 89 -15.92 -10.30 28.95
C LEU A 89 -16.24 -8.81 28.72
N ALA A 90 -15.23 -7.93 28.78
CA ALA A 90 -15.40 -6.52 28.41
C ALA A 90 -14.17 -5.89 27.72
N THR A 91 -13.44 -6.68 26.94
CA THR A 91 -12.48 -6.17 25.94
C THR A 91 -12.47 -7.14 24.76
N GLY A 92 -13.60 -7.16 24.06
CA GLY A 92 -13.79 -7.98 22.86
C GLY A 92 -13.21 -7.30 21.62
N CYS A 93 -12.43 -8.09 20.87
CA CYS A 93 -12.20 -7.99 19.42
C CYS A 93 -11.37 -6.81 18.87
N SER A 94 -10.05 -6.85 19.07
CA SER A 94 -9.13 -6.15 18.14
C SER A 94 -7.85 -6.93 17.80
N THR A 95 -7.68 -8.19 18.24
CA THR A 95 -6.39 -8.91 18.09
C THR A 95 -6.45 -10.20 17.27
N LEU A 96 -7.51 -10.42 16.46
CA LEU A 96 -7.60 -11.62 15.63
C LEU A 96 -6.78 -11.57 14.32
N ASN A 97 -6.19 -10.43 13.95
CA ASN A 97 -5.38 -10.31 12.74
C ASN A 97 -3.97 -10.92 12.84
N ALA A 98 -3.52 -11.33 14.03
CA ALA A 98 -2.17 -11.86 14.21
C ALA A 98 -2.01 -13.36 13.85
N PHE A 99 -3.09 -14.08 13.52
CA PHE A 99 -3.04 -15.55 13.37
C PHE A 99 -3.26 -16.07 11.94
N THR A 100 -3.64 -15.23 10.98
CA THR A 100 -3.78 -15.61 9.56
C THR A 100 -2.56 -15.11 8.80
N GLY A 101 -1.66 -16.02 8.45
CA GLY A 101 -0.35 -15.70 7.88
C GLY A 101 -0.40 -14.87 6.59
N GLY A 102 0.36 -13.79 6.58
CA GLY A 102 1.16 -13.29 5.44
C GLY A 102 0.47 -13.11 4.08
N GLY A 103 -0.85 -12.91 4.03
CA GLY A 103 -1.54 -12.43 2.84
C GLY A 103 -1.82 -10.94 2.96
N ALA A 104 -1.91 -10.25 1.81
CA ALA A 104 -2.39 -8.87 1.75
C ALA A 104 -3.75 -8.80 2.47
N ALA A 105 -3.85 -7.91 3.46
CA ALA A 105 -5.02 -7.81 4.33
C ALA A 105 -5.76 -6.49 4.07
N ALA A 106 -7.05 -6.47 4.37
CA ALA A 106 -7.78 -5.21 4.43
C ALA A 106 -7.13 -4.28 5.48
N PRO A 107 -7.05 -2.96 5.23
CA PRO A 107 -6.43 -2.03 6.15
C PRO A 107 -7.28 -1.90 7.42
N VAL A 108 -6.62 -1.62 8.55
CA VAL A 108 -7.31 -1.31 9.80
C VAL A 108 -7.93 0.09 9.69
N ARG A 109 -9.22 0.20 9.99
CA ARG A 109 -10.00 1.44 9.84
C ARG A 109 -10.53 1.93 11.18
N ASP A 110 -10.66 3.24 11.32
CA ASP A 110 -11.27 3.88 12.48
C ASP A 110 -12.81 3.92 12.40
N GLU A 111 -13.44 4.61 13.36
CA GLU A 111 -14.91 4.74 13.41
C GLU A 111 -15.51 5.54 12.24
N SER A 112 -14.69 6.37 11.56
CA SER A 112 -15.09 7.11 10.36
C SER A 112 -14.94 6.30 9.08
N GLY A 113 -14.22 5.17 9.14
CA GLY A 113 -13.90 4.33 7.99
C GLY A 113 -12.57 4.69 7.30
N ALA A 114 -11.85 5.70 7.79
CA ALA A 114 -10.52 6.06 7.32
C ALA A 114 -9.48 5.05 7.81
N ILE A 115 -8.38 4.91 7.07
CA ILE A 115 -7.24 4.06 7.49
C ILE A 115 -6.64 4.64 8.77
N ALA A 116 -6.64 3.84 9.84
CA ALA A 116 -6.23 4.26 11.17
C ALA A 116 -4.72 4.12 11.41
N GLU A 117 -4.08 3.19 10.72
CA GLU A 117 -2.65 2.91 10.84
C GLU A 117 -2.07 2.40 9.51
N SER A 118 -0.76 2.57 9.35
CA SER A 118 -0.05 2.20 8.14
C SER A 118 0.05 0.68 7.99
N ASN A 119 -0.22 0.19 6.78
CA ASN A 119 -0.10 -1.21 6.39
C ASN A 119 0.92 -1.33 5.26
N ALA A 120 1.88 -2.23 5.42
CA ALA A 120 2.92 -2.46 4.42
C ALA A 120 2.42 -3.21 3.17
N SER A 121 1.30 -3.94 3.28
CA SER A 121 0.67 -4.67 2.19
C SER A 121 -0.84 -4.73 2.40
N THR A 122 -1.55 -3.93 1.62
CA THR A 122 -3.01 -3.91 1.53
C THR A 122 -3.42 -4.45 0.17
N ASP A 123 -4.40 -5.36 0.16
CA ASP A 123 -5.01 -5.84 -1.08
C ASP A 123 -5.63 -4.67 -1.85
N VAL A 124 -5.33 -4.52 -3.14
CA VAL A 124 -5.85 -3.42 -3.95
C VAL A 124 -7.38 -3.40 -4.02
N PHE A 125 -8.04 -4.56 -3.93
CA PHE A 125 -9.49 -4.67 -3.89
C PHE A 125 -10.10 -4.21 -2.56
N ALA A 126 -9.27 -3.96 -1.54
CA ALA A 126 -9.70 -3.43 -0.24
C ALA A 126 -9.57 -1.90 -0.12
N ILE A 127 -8.97 -1.26 -1.13
CA ILE A 127 -8.85 0.20 -1.23
C ILE A 127 -10.24 0.80 -1.48
N ARG A 128 -10.50 1.95 -0.86
CA ARG A 128 -11.75 2.71 -1.01
C ARG A 128 -11.43 4.16 -1.34
N VAL A 129 -12.38 4.84 -1.96
CA VAL A 129 -12.32 6.30 -2.10
C VAL A 129 -12.08 6.96 -0.73
N GLY A 130 -11.09 7.83 -0.66
CA GLY A 130 -10.56 8.48 0.54
C GLY A 130 -9.35 7.79 1.17
N ASP A 131 -8.92 6.64 0.67
CA ASP A 131 -7.72 5.97 1.16
C ASP A 131 -6.45 6.52 0.53
N CYS A 132 -5.39 6.62 1.33
CA CYS A 132 -4.08 7.11 0.93
C CYS A 132 -3.04 5.98 0.91
N MET A 133 -2.14 6.02 -0.06
CA MET A 133 -1.16 4.97 -0.31
C MET A 133 0.19 5.50 -0.78
N LEU A 134 1.20 4.66 -0.60
CA LEU A 134 2.51 4.86 -1.18
C LEU A 134 2.53 4.21 -2.55
N ASP A 135 3.19 4.86 -3.51
CA ASP A 135 3.40 4.22 -4.82
C ASP A 135 4.43 3.10 -4.66
N SER A 136 4.02 1.87 -4.97
CA SER A 136 4.90 0.69 -4.98
C SER A 136 5.88 0.67 -6.16
N GLY A 137 5.76 1.61 -7.12
CA GLY A 137 6.62 1.72 -8.29
C GLY A 137 6.35 0.64 -9.35
N THR A 138 5.16 0.03 -9.32
CA THR A 138 4.77 -1.11 -10.17
C THR A 138 3.78 -0.74 -11.27
N ALA A 139 3.72 0.54 -11.66
CA ALA A 139 2.72 1.10 -12.59
C ALA A 139 2.59 0.37 -13.95
N ASP A 140 3.63 -0.33 -14.40
CA ASP A 140 3.64 -1.06 -15.68
C ASP A 140 3.24 -2.55 -15.55
N THR A 141 2.81 -2.99 -14.37
CA THR A 141 2.49 -4.39 -14.06
C THR A 141 1.18 -4.50 -13.30
N GLU A 142 0.59 -5.70 -13.27
CA GLU A 142 -0.55 -6.00 -12.40
C GLU A 142 -0.18 -5.69 -10.95
N VAL A 143 -0.97 -4.81 -10.31
CA VAL A 143 -0.81 -4.44 -8.90
C VAL A 143 -1.82 -5.24 -8.10
N THR A 144 -1.35 -6.14 -7.23
CA THR A 144 -2.22 -6.94 -6.36
C THR A 144 -2.25 -6.43 -4.93
N GLU A 145 -1.21 -5.69 -4.53
CA GLU A 145 -1.08 -5.12 -3.20
C GLU A 145 -0.34 -3.77 -3.25
N THR A 146 -0.66 -2.88 -2.32
CA THR A 146 0.02 -1.59 -2.16
C THR A 146 0.14 -1.21 -0.68
N PRO A 147 1.21 -0.52 -0.25
CA PRO A 147 1.28 0.02 1.10
C PRO A 147 0.27 1.16 1.28
N THR A 148 -0.56 1.09 2.31
CA THR A 148 -1.54 2.14 2.63
C THR A 148 -1.19 2.83 3.95
N VAL A 149 -1.50 4.12 4.05
CA VAL A 149 -1.22 4.94 5.24
C VAL A 149 -2.42 5.82 5.57
N PRO A 150 -2.58 6.29 6.82
CA PRO A 150 -3.52 7.36 7.12
C PRO A 150 -3.20 8.59 6.27
N CYS A 151 -4.19 9.26 5.71
CA CYS A 151 -3.95 10.46 4.88
C CYS A 151 -3.26 11.61 5.65
N SER A 152 -3.30 11.60 6.99
CA SER A 152 -2.53 12.52 7.82
C SER A 152 -1.02 12.23 7.85
N GLU A 153 -0.58 11.12 7.28
CA GLU A 153 0.83 10.79 7.03
C GLU A 153 1.23 11.15 5.59
N ALA A 154 2.53 11.19 5.32
CA ALA A 154 3.05 11.44 3.98
C ALA A 154 2.68 10.29 3.03
N HIS A 155 2.07 10.60 1.89
CA HIS A 155 1.62 9.62 0.90
C HIS A 155 1.78 10.14 -0.53
N ASP A 156 1.82 9.22 -1.48
CA ASP A 156 2.03 9.52 -2.90
C ASP A 156 0.70 9.66 -3.65
N LEU A 157 -0.30 8.84 -3.28
CA LEU A 157 -1.57 8.74 -3.98
C LEU A 157 -2.75 8.71 -3.00
N GLU A 158 -3.88 9.29 -3.41
CA GLU A 158 -5.18 9.18 -2.77
C GLU A 158 -6.21 8.62 -3.78
N ALA A 159 -7.00 7.64 -3.38
CA ALA A 159 -8.13 7.18 -4.17
C ALA A 159 -9.27 8.20 -4.10
N TYR A 160 -9.64 8.83 -5.21
CA TYR A 160 -10.60 9.94 -5.19
C TYR A 160 -11.93 9.64 -5.90
N HIS A 161 -11.95 8.61 -6.75
CA HIS A 161 -13.17 8.20 -7.45
C HIS A 161 -13.11 6.70 -7.78
N ALA A 162 -14.28 6.06 -7.80
CA ALA A 162 -14.43 4.68 -8.22
C ALA A 162 -15.70 4.53 -9.05
N GLN A 163 -15.64 3.75 -10.14
CA GLN A 163 -16.78 3.48 -11.01
C GLN A 163 -16.63 2.11 -11.66
N ASP A 164 -17.72 1.35 -11.76
CA ASP A 164 -17.71 0.08 -12.51
C ASP A 164 -17.84 0.30 -14.03
N ILE A 165 -17.11 -0.52 -14.80
CA ILE A 165 -17.28 -0.65 -16.25
C ILE A 165 -18.60 -1.39 -16.53
N ASP A 166 -19.51 -0.75 -17.25
CA ASP A 166 -20.79 -1.33 -17.65
C ASP A 166 -20.64 -2.21 -18.91
N ALA A 167 -20.10 -3.41 -18.72
CA ALA A 167 -19.98 -4.42 -19.77
C ALA A 167 -20.16 -5.85 -19.23
N ASP A 168 -20.73 -6.73 -20.06
CA ASP A 168 -20.90 -8.15 -19.73
C ASP A 168 -19.58 -8.93 -19.85
N GLU A 169 -18.80 -8.64 -20.89
CA GLU A 169 -17.50 -9.27 -21.18
C GLU A 169 -16.36 -8.26 -21.01
N PHE A 170 -15.16 -8.74 -20.67
CA PHE A 170 -13.99 -7.88 -20.51
C PHE A 170 -13.73 -7.11 -21.82
N PRO A 171 -13.77 -5.77 -21.82
CA PRO A 171 -13.67 -4.98 -23.05
C PRO A 171 -12.27 -5.01 -23.67
N GLY A 172 -11.29 -5.58 -22.97
CA GLY A 172 -9.88 -5.54 -23.30
C GLY A 172 -9.18 -4.38 -22.59
N ILE A 173 -7.88 -4.58 -22.32
CA ILE A 173 -7.12 -3.66 -21.46
C ILE A 173 -7.03 -2.24 -22.02
N GLU A 174 -6.93 -2.07 -23.34
CA GLU A 174 -6.87 -0.75 -23.98
C GLU A 174 -8.19 0.01 -23.85
N ALA A 175 -9.32 -0.70 -23.98
CA ALA A 175 -10.65 -0.10 -23.85
C ALA A 175 -10.94 0.29 -22.39
N ALA A 176 -10.60 -0.60 -21.43
CA ALA A 176 -10.73 -0.31 -20.00
C ALA A 176 -9.89 0.92 -19.59
N GLN A 177 -8.64 1.02 -20.06
CA GLN A 177 -7.80 2.19 -19.79
C GLN A 177 -8.33 3.48 -20.42
N THR A 178 -8.84 3.41 -21.66
CA THR A 178 -9.45 4.58 -22.33
C THR A 178 -10.67 5.07 -21.58
N GLU A 179 -11.50 4.16 -21.07
CA GLU A 179 -12.66 4.49 -20.24
C GLU A 179 -12.23 5.10 -18.91
N ALA A 180 -11.24 4.51 -18.23
CA ALA A 180 -10.69 5.04 -16.99
C ALA A 180 -10.12 6.44 -17.13
N GLU A 181 -9.38 6.73 -18.21
CA GLU A 181 -8.87 8.07 -18.46
C GLU A 181 -10.00 9.11 -18.50
N GLN A 182 -11.12 8.81 -19.18
CA GLN A 182 -12.27 9.71 -19.23
C GLN A 182 -12.99 9.82 -17.88
N VAL A 183 -13.25 8.70 -17.21
CA VAL A 183 -13.92 8.66 -15.89
C VAL A 183 -13.13 9.48 -14.87
N CYS A 184 -11.82 9.26 -14.80
CA CYS A 184 -10.96 9.95 -13.86
C CYS A 184 -10.81 11.44 -14.21
N TYR A 185 -10.66 11.78 -15.50
CA TYR A 185 -10.63 13.17 -15.94
C TYR A 185 -11.92 13.93 -15.55
N ASP A 186 -13.09 13.33 -15.78
CA ASP A 186 -14.38 13.94 -15.46
C ASP A 186 -14.60 14.09 -13.94
N ALA A 187 -14.10 13.14 -13.14
CA ALA A 187 -14.17 13.18 -11.68
C ALA A 187 -13.17 14.13 -11.03
N PHE A 188 -12.12 14.54 -11.74
CA PHE A 188 -11.00 15.32 -11.20
C PHE A 188 -11.44 16.68 -10.64
N ALA A 189 -12.08 17.52 -11.47
CA ALA A 189 -12.43 18.88 -11.08
C ALA A 189 -13.45 18.93 -9.92
N PRO A 190 -14.50 18.08 -9.89
CA PRO A 190 -15.37 17.96 -8.72
C PRO A 190 -14.63 17.63 -7.42
N PHE A 191 -13.56 16.83 -7.48
CA PHE A 191 -12.77 16.46 -6.31
C PHE A 191 -11.77 17.55 -5.88
N VAL A 192 -10.96 18.05 -6.82
CA VAL A 192 -9.86 19.01 -6.52
C VAL A 192 -10.37 20.44 -6.32
N GLY A 193 -11.48 20.80 -6.98
CA GLY A 193 -12.06 22.15 -6.94
C GLY A 193 -11.60 23.11 -8.04
N ILE A 194 -10.66 22.68 -8.90
CA ILE A 194 -10.23 23.38 -10.12
C ILE A 194 -10.06 22.37 -11.27
N SER A 195 -9.97 22.85 -12.51
CA SER A 195 -9.80 21.98 -13.68
C SER A 195 -8.45 21.25 -13.67
N TYR A 196 -8.38 20.11 -14.37
CA TYR A 196 -7.12 19.37 -14.53
C TYR A 196 -6.03 20.23 -15.18
N GLU A 197 -6.40 21.05 -16.17
CA GLU A 197 -5.46 21.91 -16.90
C GLU A 197 -4.89 23.07 -16.07
N GLU A 198 -5.58 23.47 -14.99
CA GLU A 198 -5.16 24.53 -14.08
C GLU A 198 -4.42 23.99 -12.84
N SER A 199 -4.51 22.69 -12.60
CA SER A 199 -3.96 22.00 -11.43
C SER A 199 -2.50 21.57 -11.64
N VAL A 200 -1.72 21.56 -10.56
CA VAL A 200 -0.39 20.92 -10.56
C VAL A 200 -0.46 19.42 -10.24
N LEU A 201 -1.60 18.96 -9.69
CA LEU A 201 -1.84 17.56 -9.37
C LEU A 201 -2.09 16.74 -10.64
N GLY A 202 -1.64 15.49 -10.62
CA GLY A 202 -1.91 14.50 -11.67
C GLY A 202 -2.77 13.36 -11.15
N PHE A 203 -3.37 12.60 -12.06
CA PHE A 203 -4.07 11.37 -11.71
C PHE A 203 -3.52 10.16 -12.47
N ASN A 204 -3.71 8.99 -11.88
CA ASN A 204 -3.51 7.67 -12.45
C ASN A 204 -4.77 6.83 -12.17
N TYR A 205 -4.81 5.58 -12.64
CA TYR A 205 -5.94 4.70 -12.42
C TYR A 205 -5.52 3.24 -12.31
N TYR A 206 -6.30 2.48 -11.55
CA TYR A 206 -6.36 1.03 -11.67
C TYR A 206 -7.58 0.65 -12.49
N VAL A 207 -7.41 -0.39 -13.31
CA VAL A 207 -8.47 -0.96 -14.14
C VAL A 207 -8.43 -2.48 -14.03
N PRO A 208 -9.55 -3.17 -14.29
CA PRO A 208 -9.57 -4.62 -14.26
C PRO A 208 -8.63 -5.22 -15.29
N THR A 209 -8.02 -6.35 -14.93
CA THR A 209 -7.36 -7.25 -15.89
C THR A 209 -8.35 -8.32 -16.35
N ALA A 210 -8.02 -9.08 -17.39
CA ALA A 210 -8.83 -10.23 -17.77
C ALA A 210 -8.99 -11.25 -16.63
N GLY A 211 -7.94 -11.42 -15.81
CA GLY A 211 -7.96 -12.33 -14.66
C GLY A 211 -8.84 -11.81 -13.52
N SER A 212 -8.74 -10.52 -13.17
CA SER A 212 -9.61 -9.94 -12.13
C SER A 212 -11.06 -9.88 -12.60
N TRP A 213 -11.29 -9.62 -13.90
CA TRP A 213 -12.64 -9.62 -14.49
C TRP A 213 -13.34 -10.98 -14.35
N ASP A 214 -12.62 -12.08 -14.60
CA ASP A 214 -13.15 -13.44 -14.40
C ASP A 214 -13.48 -13.71 -12.93
N ALA A 215 -12.83 -13.01 -12.00
CA ALA A 215 -13.12 -13.04 -10.56
C ALA A 215 -14.23 -12.05 -10.14
N GLY A 216 -14.81 -11.28 -11.07
CA GLY A 216 -15.91 -10.37 -10.84
C GLY A 216 -15.53 -8.89 -10.66
N ASP A 217 -14.24 -8.54 -10.81
CA ASP A 217 -13.80 -7.15 -10.76
C ASP A 217 -14.28 -6.36 -11.98
N ARG A 218 -14.91 -5.22 -11.73
CA ARG A 218 -15.41 -4.28 -12.74
C ARG A 218 -14.91 -2.86 -12.48
N GLU A 219 -14.13 -2.64 -11.42
CA GLU A 219 -13.91 -1.32 -10.87
C GLU A 219 -12.77 -0.59 -11.59
N ILE A 220 -13.04 0.62 -12.04
CA ILE A 220 -12.05 1.66 -12.30
C ILE A 220 -11.85 2.41 -10.98
N LEU A 221 -10.61 2.44 -10.49
CA LEU A 221 -10.23 3.21 -9.31
C LEU A 221 -9.30 4.35 -9.71
N CYS A 222 -9.75 5.59 -9.55
CA CYS A 222 -8.98 6.78 -9.87
C CYS A 222 -8.14 7.23 -8.68
N LEU A 223 -6.85 7.45 -8.93
CA LEU A 223 -5.84 7.83 -7.95
C LEU A 223 -5.29 9.21 -8.27
N ILE A 224 -5.09 10.06 -7.29
CA ILE A 224 -4.56 11.43 -7.46
C ILE A 224 -3.31 11.63 -6.61
N GLY A 225 -2.33 12.37 -7.15
CA GLY A 225 -1.09 12.66 -6.44
C GLY A 225 -0.43 13.96 -6.93
N ASP A 226 0.60 14.39 -6.23
CA ASP A 226 1.43 15.53 -6.62
C ASP A 226 2.71 15.03 -7.32
N PRO A 227 2.93 15.33 -8.61
CA PRO A 227 4.14 14.92 -9.32
C PRO A 227 5.44 15.49 -8.73
N GLN A 228 5.36 16.49 -7.84
CA GLN A 228 6.51 17.04 -7.12
C GLN A 228 6.89 16.24 -5.86
N GLY A 229 6.08 15.28 -5.44
CA GLY A 229 6.37 14.36 -4.33
C GLY A 229 5.20 14.17 -3.37
N GLN A 230 5.50 13.56 -2.23
CA GLN A 230 4.48 13.20 -1.24
C GLN A 230 3.75 14.40 -0.65
N VAL A 231 2.47 14.18 -0.35
CA VAL A 231 1.57 15.15 0.26
C VAL A 231 1.12 14.67 1.64
N THR A 232 0.46 15.54 2.40
CA THR A 232 -0.14 15.21 3.69
C THR A 232 -1.50 15.87 3.80
N GLY A 233 -2.48 15.10 4.26
CA GLY A 233 -3.91 15.43 4.17
C GLY A 233 -4.50 15.01 2.82
N THR A 234 -5.83 14.99 2.75
CA THR A 234 -6.57 14.76 1.51
C THR A 234 -6.32 15.89 0.50
N LEU A 235 -6.32 15.54 -0.78
CA LEU A 235 -6.28 16.45 -1.93
C LEU A 235 -7.69 16.94 -2.33
N ALA A 236 -8.74 16.49 -1.65
CA ALA A 236 -10.10 17.01 -1.83
C ALA A 236 -10.15 18.52 -1.57
N GLY A 237 -10.56 19.29 -2.56
CA GLY A 237 -10.65 20.76 -2.47
C GLY A 237 -9.29 21.46 -2.34
N ALA A 238 -8.18 20.81 -2.70
CA ALA A 238 -6.84 21.39 -2.58
C ALA A 238 -6.63 22.63 -3.47
N ALA A 239 -7.36 22.73 -4.58
CA ALA A 239 -7.38 23.88 -5.50
C ALA A 239 -5.97 24.41 -5.88
N ARG A 240 -5.05 23.52 -6.28
CA ARG A 240 -3.66 23.86 -6.61
C ARG A 240 -3.12 23.14 -7.82
#